data_AF-A0A644ZE20-F1
#
_entry.id   AF-A0A644ZE20-F1
#
_cell.length_a   1.000
_cell.length_b   1.000
_cell.length_c   1.000
_cell.angle_alpha   90.00
_cell.angle_beta   90.00
_cell.angle_gamma   90.00
#
_symmetry.space_group_name_H-M   'P 1'
#
loop_
_entity.id
_entity.type
_entity.pdbx_description
1 polymer ?
#
loop_
_entity_poly.entity_id
_entity_poly.type
_entity_poly.pdbx_seq_one_letter_code
_entity_poly.pdbx_strand_id
1 'polypeptide(L)'
;MKKNRLEKAFIGIFLAIILVAGVSILVRFLTQKVLVDKLDMHNGFTEAVLFDQQEDVVVNTAALEDNQNDTLAPYYPASAEEANEANAVTEETVGAEDAAKAGGNAVSRLAAKFKSTIAYFEKGITNWATENIAAYKTWVGAATGYNKILRWSVTPRDGYNSVVFLADGSLTTFVGKQDMTEKANSILQLKAYADELGIQFLYVQYPFKISEADPESGTLDFSNQNANEKLDLLRAGGAQVLDLRQAWAESGDGSTAYHRSAFYVTDHHWRAETGLWAAGTIAKYVNDNFAGQIDLSVFEPDRYQYDVYESLFLGSYGRQATLTLATPEDFTLVYPKFETSFSFPLLNAVQQAGLTEEQQQEMQTLEEKVRELDGSFEMFFDYSMLKSGDYYNTDPGLRWLWLC
;
A
#
# COMPACT_ATOMS: atom_id res chain seq x y z
N MET A 1 11.34 -50.40 -21.90
CA MET A 1 10.18 -49.84 -22.64
C MET A 1 9.10 -49.20 -21.75
N LYS A 2 8.77 -49.70 -20.55
CA LYS A 2 7.73 -49.09 -19.68
C LYS A 2 8.10 -47.70 -19.13
N LYS A 3 9.37 -47.47 -18.76
CA LYS A 3 9.86 -46.19 -18.21
C LYS A 3 9.68 -44.99 -19.17
N ASN A 4 10.01 -45.19 -20.45
CA ASN A 4 9.86 -44.20 -21.52
C ASN A 4 8.38 -43.88 -21.87
N ARG A 5 7.45 -44.81 -21.62
CA ARG A 5 6.00 -44.53 -21.78
C ARG A 5 5.44 -43.72 -20.60
N LEU A 6 5.94 -43.96 -19.39
CA LEU A 6 5.55 -43.21 -18.20
C LEU A 6 6.07 -41.77 -18.25
N GLU A 7 7.34 -41.59 -18.66
CA GLU A 7 7.95 -40.26 -18.85
C GLU A 7 7.21 -39.44 -19.93
N LYS A 8 6.88 -40.05 -21.08
CA LYS A 8 6.08 -39.38 -22.12
C LYS A 8 4.66 -39.04 -21.67
N ALA A 9 4.03 -39.91 -20.87
CA ALA A 9 2.73 -39.63 -20.30
C ALA A 9 2.80 -38.47 -19.29
N PHE A 10 3.82 -38.44 -18.44
CA PHE A 10 4.05 -37.36 -17.49
C PHE A 10 4.29 -36.02 -18.18
N ILE A 11 5.15 -35.99 -19.20
CA ILE A 11 5.41 -34.79 -20.02
C ILE A 11 4.11 -34.34 -20.72
N GLY A 12 3.34 -35.28 -21.28
CA GLY A 12 2.07 -34.96 -21.93
C GLY A 12 1.05 -34.35 -20.97
N ILE A 13 0.93 -34.89 -19.75
CA ILE A 13 0.07 -34.34 -18.70
C ILE A 13 0.54 -32.95 -18.28
N PHE A 14 1.84 -32.77 -18.06
CA PHE A 14 2.41 -31.48 -17.67
C PHE A 14 2.19 -30.39 -18.74
N LEU A 15 2.42 -30.73 -20.01
CA LEU A 15 2.14 -29.80 -21.13
C LEU A 15 0.65 -29.48 -21.25
N ALA A 16 -0.24 -30.43 -21.01
CA ALA A 16 -1.67 -30.19 -20.99
C ALA A 16 -2.08 -29.24 -19.85
N ILE A 17 -1.49 -29.38 -18.66
CA ILE A 17 -1.72 -28.48 -17.52
C ILE A 17 -1.26 -27.05 -17.88
N ILE A 18 -0.05 -26.90 -18.43
CA ILE A 18 0.45 -25.59 -18.86
C ILE A 18 -0.46 -24.96 -19.92
N LEU A 19 -0.90 -25.75 -20.91
CA LEU A 19 -1.76 -25.25 -21.96
C LEU A 19 -3.13 -24.80 -21.43
N VAL A 20 -3.74 -25.57 -20.52
CA VAL A 20 -4.99 -25.19 -19.86
C VAL A 20 -4.81 -23.92 -19.02
N ALA A 21 -3.72 -23.81 -18.25
CA ALA A 21 -3.42 -22.62 -17.48
C ALA A 21 -3.22 -21.38 -18.37
N GLY A 22 -2.46 -21.51 -19.47
CA GLY A 22 -2.23 -20.43 -20.43
C GLY A 22 -3.51 -19.98 -21.13
N VAL A 23 -4.36 -20.92 -21.56
CA VAL A 23 -5.68 -20.60 -22.14
C VAL A 23 -6.57 -19.91 -21.10
N SER A 24 -6.58 -20.39 -19.86
CA SER A 24 -7.34 -19.77 -18.77
C SER A 24 -6.89 -18.33 -18.53
N ILE A 25 -5.59 -18.06 -18.48
CA ILE A 25 -5.04 -16.70 -18.31
C ILE A 25 -5.52 -15.80 -19.44
N LEU A 26 -5.40 -16.25 -20.69
CA LEU A 26 -5.78 -15.45 -21.86
C LEU A 26 -7.28 -15.15 -21.88
N VAL A 27 -8.13 -16.15 -21.64
CA VAL A 27 -9.58 -16.00 -21.62
C VAL A 27 -10.00 -15.02 -20.52
N ARG A 28 -9.44 -15.15 -19.33
CA ARG A 28 -9.76 -14.25 -18.20
C ARG A 28 -9.22 -12.84 -18.42
N PHE A 29 -8.00 -12.69 -18.92
CA PHE A 29 -7.42 -11.38 -19.27
C PHE A 29 -8.29 -10.63 -20.29
N LEU A 30 -8.71 -11.30 -21.37
CA LEU A 30 -9.57 -10.70 -22.37
C LEU A 30 -10.97 -10.39 -21.82
N THR A 31 -11.50 -11.27 -20.95
CA THR A 31 -12.78 -11.04 -20.29
C THR A 31 -12.71 -9.76 -19.43
N GLN A 32 -11.70 -9.61 -18.58
CA GLN A 32 -11.52 -8.41 -17.77
C GLN A 32 -11.24 -7.17 -18.65
N LYS A 33 -10.17 -7.18 -19.44
CA LYS A 33 -9.68 -5.96 -20.13
C LYS A 33 -10.51 -5.53 -21.34
N VAL A 34 -11.32 -6.42 -21.90
CA VAL A 34 -12.16 -6.10 -23.06
C VAL A 34 -13.64 -6.11 -22.68
N LEU A 35 -14.14 -7.21 -22.11
CA LEU A 35 -15.58 -7.32 -21.87
C LEU A 35 -16.02 -6.46 -20.67
N VAL A 36 -15.27 -6.48 -19.56
CA VAL A 36 -15.59 -5.68 -18.37
C VAL A 36 -15.09 -4.24 -18.56
N ASP A 37 -13.78 -4.01 -18.59
CA ASP A 37 -13.20 -2.65 -18.53
C ASP A 37 -13.56 -1.75 -19.73
N LYS A 38 -13.71 -2.31 -20.94
CA LYS A 38 -13.94 -1.52 -22.17
C LYS A 38 -15.38 -1.53 -22.66
N LEU A 39 -16.10 -2.63 -22.44
CA LEU A 39 -17.45 -2.83 -22.96
C LEU A 39 -18.52 -2.80 -21.86
N ASP A 40 -18.11 -2.67 -20.59
CA ASP A 40 -18.99 -2.61 -19.42
C ASP A 40 -19.99 -3.78 -19.35
N MET A 41 -19.54 -4.98 -19.74
CA MET A 41 -20.36 -6.18 -19.79
C MET A 41 -20.32 -6.96 -18.47
N HIS A 42 -21.41 -6.89 -17.71
CA HIS A 42 -21.62 -7.64 -16.47
C HIS A 42 -22.72 -8.67 -16.66
N ASN A 43 -22.36 -9.93 -16.86
CA ASN A 43 -23.30 -11.03 -17.11
C ASN A 43 -22.77 -12.36 -16.55
N GLY A 44 -23.62 -13.38 -16.51
CA GLY A 44 -23.25 -14.68 -15.94
C GLY A 44 -22.04 -15.38 -16.59
N PHE A 45 -21.64 -15.01 -17.81
CA PHE A 45 -20.39 -15.49 -18.39
C PHE A 45 -19.17 -14.75 -17.82
N THR A 46 -19.21 -13.41 -17.73
CA THR A 46 -18.09 -12.64 -17.16
C THR A 46 -17.92 -12.98 -15.68
N GLU A 47 -19.01 -13.10 -14.93
CA GLU A 47 -19.02 -13.59 -13.55
C GLU A 47 -18.46 -15.02 -13.41
N ALA A 48 -18.84 -15.96 -14.29
CA ALA A 48 -18.34 -17.34 -14.20
C ALA A 48 -16.84 -17.46 -14.53
N VAL A 49 -16.34 -16.65 -15.47
CA VAL A 49 -14.92 -16.65 -15.86
C VAL A 49 -14.04 -15.95 -14.82
N LEU A 50 -14.60 -14.94 -14.15
CA LEU A 50 -13.93 -14.12 -13.15
C LEU A 50 -14.45 -14.42 -11.73
N PHE A 51 -14.99 -15.62 -11.48
CA PHE A 51 -15.75 -15.96 -10.26
C PHE A 51 -14.99 -15.73 -8.93
N ASP A 52 -13.67 -15.83 -8.97
CA ASP A 52 -12.74 -15.65 -7.85
C ASP A 52 -11.99 -14.30 -7.89
N GLN A 53 -12.19 -13.53 -8.96
CA GLN A 53 -11.84 -12.11 -9.01
C GLN A 53 -13.08 -11.33 -8.60
N GLN A 54 -13.17 -11.05 -7.30
CA GLN A 54 -14.06 -10.00 -6.90
C GLN A 54 -13.44 -8.67 -7.34
N GLU A 55 -14.28 -7.76 -7.80
CA GLU A 55 -13.93 -6.35 -7.72
C GLU A 55 -13.62 -6.09 -6.24
N ASP A 56 -12.33 -6.06 -5.89
CA ASP A 56 -11.91 -5.04 -4.97
C ASP A 56 -12.53 -3.79 -5.58
N VAL A 57 -13.43 -3.13 -4.88
CA VAL A 57 -13.76 -1.74 -5.20
C VAL A 57 -12.48 -0.98 -4.88
N VAL A 58 -11.48 -1.14 -5.74
CA VAL A 58 -10.53 -0.12 -6.05
C VAL A 58 -11.45 0.96 -6.57
N VAL A 59 -11.82 1.88 -5.69
CA VAL A 59 -12.05 3.26 -6.13
C VAL A 59 -10.93 3.48 -7.10
N ASN A 60 -11.26 3.57 -8.39
CA ASN A 60 -10.27 3.65 -9.44
C ASN A 60 -9.57 4.98 -9.26
N THR A 61 -8.58 5.04 -8.35
CA THR A 61 -7.76 6.20 -8.15
C THR A 61 -6.93 6.40 -9.40
N ALA A 62 -6.68 5.38 -10.23
CA ALA A 62 -6.06 5.58 -11.54
C ALA A 62 -6.94 6.43 -12.48
N ALA A 63 -8.28 6.38 -12.41
CA ALA A 63 -9.13 7.34 -13.14
C ALA A 63 -9.12 8.75 -12.51
N LEU A 64 -8.71 8.88 -11.24
CA LEU A 64 -8.44 10.15 -10.57
C LEU A 64 -6.98 10.63 -10.73
N GLU A 65 -6.03 9.74 -11.02
CA GLU A 65 -4.58 10.01 -11.11
C GLU A 65 -4.14 10.25 -12.55
N ASP A 66 -4.69 9.51 -13.54
CA ASP A 66 -4.32 9.64 -14.96
C ASP A 66 -4.85 10.94 -15.61
N ASN A 67 -5.64 11.71 -14.85
CA ASN A 67 -6.15 13.02 -15.24
C ASN A 67 -5.93 14.10 -14.17
N GLN A 68 -5.16 13.82 -13.12
CA GLN A 68 -4.67 14.87 -12.24
C GLN A 68 -3.43 15.48 -12.91
N ASN A 69 -3.63 16.66 -13.51
CA ASN A 69 -2.56 17.64 -13.57
C ASN A 69 -1.94 17.67 -12.17
N ASP A 70 -0.66 17.31 -12.04
CA ASP A 70 0.05 17.48 -10.77
C ASP A 70 0.06 18.98 -10.44
N THR A 71 -0.96 19.42 -9.70
CA THR A 71 -1.17 20.82 -9.35
C THR A 71 -0.06 21.36 -8.46
N LEU A 72 0.79 20.47 -7.93
CA LEU A 72 1.94 20.80 -7.10
C LEU A 72 3.25 20.86 -7.90
N ALA A 73 3.27 20.37 -9.15
CA ALA A 73 4.42 20.45 -10.05
C ALA A 73 5.07 21.85 -10.15
N PRO A 74 4.31 22.97 -10.20
CA PRO A 74 4.89 24.31 -10.26
C PRO A 74 5.64 24.75 -9.00
N TYR A 75 5.51 23.99 -7.90
CA TYR A 75 6.10 24.31 -6.59
C TYR A 75 7.31 23.45 -6.26
N TYR A 76 7.65 22.46 -7.10
CA TYR A 76 8.92 21.75 -6.96
C TYR A 76 10.07 22.68 -7.37
N PRO A 77 11.18 22.74 -6.59
CA PRO A 77 12.38 23.41 -7.07
C PRO A 77 12.88 22.72 -8.34
N ALA A 78 13.44 23.47 -9.31
CA ALA A 78 13.92 22.93 -10.58
C ALA A 78 14.92 21.75 -10.42
N SER A 79 15.62 21.67 -9.29
CA SER A 79 16.49 20.52 -8.94
C SER A 79 15.73 19.22 -8.66
N ALA A 80 14.45 19.29 -8.28
CA ALA A 80 13.58 18.14 -8.10
C ALA A 80 13.00 17.64 -9.43
N GLU A 81 12.82 18.51 -10.43
CA GLU A 81 12.55 18.09 -11.82
C GLU A 81 13.75 17.35 -12.41
N GLU A 82 14.97 17.85 -12.21
CA GLU A 82 16.21 17.14 -12.61
C GLU A 82 16.38 15.81 -11.86
N ALA A 83 15.98 15.73 -10.59
CA ALA A 83 15.97 14.48 -9.82
C ALA A 83 14.87 13.52 -10.26
N ASN A 84 13.69 14.01 -10.66
CA ASN A 84 12.61 13.19 -11.21
C ASN A 84 12.92 12.70 -12.63
N GLU A 85 13.58 13.51 -13.47
CA GLU A 85 14.08 13.05 -14.77
C GLU A 85 15.21 12.01 -14.60
N ALA A 86 16.07 12.16 -13.58
CA ALA A 86 17.09 11.15 -13.26
C ALA A 86 16.48 9.85 -12.71
N ASN A 87 15.40 9.93 -11.93
CA ASN A 87 14.72 8.75 -11.36
C ASN A 87 13.75 8.07 -12.34
N ALA A 88 13.12 8.82 -13.25
CA ALA A 88 12.24 8.27 -14.29
C ALA A 88 13.00 7.48 -15.37
N VAL A 89 14.34 7.58 -15.41
CA VAL A 89 15.20 6.87 -16.36
C VAL A 89 15.64 5.48 -15.86
N THR A 90 15.15 5.01 -14.70
CA THR A 90 15.49 3.65 -14.20
C THR A 90 14.35 2.64 -14.24
N GLU A 91 13.22 2.94 -14.88
CA GLU A 91 12.43 1.87 -15.48
C GLU A 91 13.16 1.42 -16.75
N GLU A 92 13.84 0.29 -16.64
CA GLU A 92 14.57 -0.40 -17.70
C GLU A 92 13.68 -0.54 -18.95
N THR A 93 13.76 0.44 -19.84
CA THR A 93 13.21 0.39 -21.19
C THR A 93 14.12 -0.52 -22.00
N VAL A 94 14.01 -1.82 -21.75
CA VAL A 94 14.54 -2.85 -22.64
C VAL A 94 13.83 -2.68 -23.98
N GLY A 95 14.44 -1.93 -24.89
CA GLY A 95 13.98 -1.76 -26.26
C GLY A 95 14.26 -0.40 -26.92
N ALA A 96 14.71 0.63 -26.18
CA ALA A 96 14.92 1.95 -26.77
C ALA A 96 16.31 2.14 -27.43
N GLU A 97 17.33 1.35 -27.06
CA GLU A 97 18.67 1.50 -27.66
C GLU A 97 18.79 0.95 -29.09
N ASP A 98 17.92 0.01 -29.49
CA ASP A 98 17.96 -0.56 -30.85
C ASP A 98 17.20 0.30 -31.88
N ALA A 99 16.32 1.21 -31.46
CA ALA A 99 15.55 2.05 -32.37
C ALA A 99 16.35 3.26 -32.90
N ALA A 100 17.34 3.73 -32.15
CA ALA A 100 18.12 4.92 -32.52
C ALA A 100 19.27 4.63 -33.52
N LYS A 101 19.55 3.36 -33.85
CA LYS A 101 20.63 2.97 -34.78
C LYS A 101 20.17 2.32 -36.09
N ALA A 102 18.88 2.31 -36.40
CA ALA A 102 18.41 1.82 -37.69
C ALA A 102 17.96 2.98 -38.59
N GLY A 103 18.84 3.40 -39.50
CA GLY A 103 18.47 4.17 -40.70
C GLY A 103 17.61 3.34 -41.67
N GLY A 104 16.46 2.86 -41.19
CA GLY A 104 15.63 1.86 -41.84
C GLY A 104 14.36 2.45 -42.47
N ASN A 105 14.08 2.00 -43.68
CA ASN A 105 12.84 2.20 -44.44
C ASN A 105 11.56 1.88 -43.62
N ALA A 106 10.41 2.46 -44.00
CA ALA A 106 9.15 2.49 -43.24
C ALA A 106 8.69 1.15 -42.63
N VAL A 107 9.04 0.02 -43.25
CA VAL A 107 8.78 -1.34 -42.77
C VAL A 107 9.49 -1.64 -41.44
N SER A 108 10.72 -1.17 -41.26
CA SER A 108 11.48 -1.36 -40.02
C SER A 108 10.91 -0.57 -38.84
N ARG A 109 10.40 0.65 -39.09
CA ARG A 109 9.68 1.45 -38.09
C ARG A 109 8.34 0.82 -37.70
N LEU A 110 7.62 0.24 -38.66
CA LEU A 110 6.39 -0.51 -38.40
C LEU A 110 6.67 -1.77 -37.57
N ALA A 111 7.74 -2.50 -37.88
CA ALA A 111 8.17 -3.68 -37.12
C ALA A 111 8.61 -3.34 -35.69
N ALA A 112 9.32 -2.23 -35.50
CA ALA A 112 9.70 -1.75 -34.17
C ALA A 112 8.47 -1.38 -33.33
N LYS A 113 7.49 -0.66 -33.91
CA LYS A 113 6.22 -0.33 -33.26
C LYS A 113 5.39 -1.56 -32.92
N PHE A 114 5.40 -2.58 -33.78
CA PHE A 114 4.73 -3.86 -33.51
C PHE A 114 5.41 -4.63 -32.37
N LYS A 115 6.74 -4.68 -32.34
CA LYS A 115 7.50 -5.31 -31.25
C LYS A 115 7.28 -4.61 -29.91
N SER A 116 7.30 -3.28 -29.87
CA SER A 116 7.04 -2.54 -28.63
C SER A 116 5.60 -2.74 -28.13
N THR A 117 4.64 -2.81 -29.06
CA THR A 117 3.25 -3.14 -28.72
C THR A 117 3.15 -4.54 -28.14
N ILE A 118 3.81 -5.54 -28.74
CA ILE A 118 3.86 -6.91 -28.20
C ILE A 118 4.49 -6.92 -26.82
N ALA A 119 5.63 -6.27 -26.61
CA ALA A 119 6.30 -6.22 -25.31
C ALA A 119 5.41 -5.58 -24.23
N TYR A 120 4.66 -4.52 -24.58
CA TYR A 120 3.67 -3.91 -23.69
C TYR A 120 2.54 -4.89 -23.34
N PHE A 121 2.01 -5.62 -24.33
CA PHE A 121 1.00 -6.65 -24.10
C PHE A 121 1.55 -7.83 -23.28
N GLU A 122 2.77 -8.26 -23.52
CA GLU A 122 3.44 -9.33 -22.77
C GLU A 122 3.67 -8.91 -21.31
N LYS A 123 4.15 -7.68 -21.06
CA LYS A 123 4.32 -7.14 -19.70
C LYS A 123 2.96 -7.00 -19.01
N GLY A 124 1.94 -6.50 -19.72
CA GLY A 124 0.58 -6.37 -19.21
C GLY A 124 -0.05 -7.72 -18.84
N ILE A 125 0.07 -8.73 -19.71
CA ILE A 125 -0.41 -10.09 -19.43
C ILE A 125 0.41 -10.74 -18.31
N THR A 126 1.73 -10.56 -18.27
CA THR A 126 2.60 -11.15 -17.24
C THR A 126 2.29 -10.59 -15.86
N ASN A 127 2.21 -9.25 -15.74
CA ASN A 127 1.86 -8.58 -14.49
C ASN A 127 0.44 -8.98 -14.05
N TRP A 128 -0.52 -8.93 -14.97
CA TRP A 128 -1.89 -9.34 -14.67
C TRP A 128 -1.95 -10.80 -14.22
N ALA A 129 -1.35 -11.72 -14.98
CA ALA A 129 -1.39 -13.16 -14.71
C ALA A 129 -0.72 -13.55 -13.39
N THR A 130 0.16 -12.74 -12.82
CA THR A 130 0.84 -13.03 -11.55
C THR A 130 -0.14 -13.10 -10.38
N GLU A 131 -1.22 -12.32 -10.43
CA GLU A 131 -2.22 -12.20 -9.36
C GLU A 131 -3.57 -12.83 -9.73
N ASN A 132 -3.75 -13.09 -11.02
CA ASN A 132 -5.04 -13.36 -11.63
C ASN A 132 -5.12 -14.76 -12.24
N ILE A 133 -4.44 -15.73 -11.63
CA ILE A 133 -4.63 -17.16 -11.94
C ILE A 133 -5.94 -17.62 -11.32
N ALA A 134 -6.69 -18.46 -12.03
CA ALA A 134 -7.96 -18.98 -11.55
C ALA A 134 -7.79 -19.77 -10.24
N ALA A 135 -8.58 -19.39 -9.24
CA ALA A 135 -8.52 -19.89 -7.87
C ALA A 135 -7.13 -19.74 -7.22
N TYR A 136 -6.36 -18.71 -7.57
CA TYR A 136 -5.00 -18.48 -7.07
C TYR A 136 -4.89 -18.66 -5.55
N LYS A 137 -5.76 -18.00 -4.77
CA LYS A 137 -5.76 -18.07 -3.30
C LYS A 137 -6.00 -19.49 -2.79
N THR A 138 -6.84 -20.29 -3.47
CA THR A 138 -7.07 -21.71 -3.15
C THR A 138 -5.82 -22.56 -3.40
N TRP A 139 -5.12 -22.32 -4.52
CA TRP A 139 -3.88 -23.03 -4.83
C TRP A 139 -2.74 -22.65 -3.88
N VAL A 140 -2.62 -21.37 -3.52
CA VAL A 140 -1.68 -20.89 -2.50
C VAL A 140 -1.99 -21.53 -1.15
N GLY A 141 -3.25 -21.54 -0.72
CA GLY A 141 -3.66 -22.20 0.52
C GLY A 141 -3.32 -23.71 0.54
N ALA A 142 -3.60 -24.42 -0.55
CA ALA A 142 -3.29 -25.84 -0.69
C ALA A 142 -1.77 -26.11 -0.69
N ALA A 143 -1.00 -25.30 -1.44
CA ALA A 143 0.46 -25.40 -1.48
C ALA A 143 1.08 -25.14 -0.11
N THR A 144 0.56 -24.15 0.64
CA THR A 144 1.09 -23.87 1.98
C THR A 144 0.68 -24.92 3.01
N GLY A 145 -0.53 -25.48 2.92
CA GLY A 145 -0.93 -26.65 3.71
C GLY A 145 -0.01 -27.85 3.48
N TYR A 146 0.35 -28.11 2.21
CA TYR A 146 1.34 -29.12 1.84
C TYR A 146 2.73 -28.80 2.42
N ASN A 147 3.23 -27.57 2.32
CA ASN A 147 4.51 -27.16 2.89
C ASN A 147 4.55 -27.33 4.42
N LYS A 148 3.44 -27.03 5.11
CA LYS A 148 3.28 -27.24 6.57
C LYS A 148 3.38 -28.71 6.95
N ILE A 149 2.74 -29.60 6.20
CA ILE A 149 2.82 -31.06 6.40
C ILE A 149 4.26 -31.54 6.21
N LEU A 150 4.96 -31.04 5.20
CA LEU A 150 6.34 -31.41 4.90
C LEU A 150 7.39 -30.73 5.78
N ARG A 151 6.98 -29.80 6.65
CA ARG A 151 7.89 -28.96 7.47
C ARG A 151 8.95 -28.24 6.63
N TRP A 152 8.61 -27.86 5.40
CA TRP A 152 9.45 -27.00 4.59
C TRP A 152 9.32 -25.57 5.10
N SER A 153 10.12 -25.22 6.11
CA SER A 153 10.23 -23.85 6.65
C SER A 153 11.20 -23.01 5.81
N VAL A 154 10.91 -22.88 4.51
CA VAL A 154 11.68 -22.02 3.60
C VAL A 154 10.83 -20.80 3.30
N THR A 155 11.04 -19.71 4.04
CA THR A 155 10.45 -18.42 3.69
C THR A 155 11.42 -17.71 2.75
N PRO A 156 11.05 -17.46 1.47
CA PRO A 156 11.91 -16.70 0.57
C PRO A 156 12.09 -15.30 1.13
N ARG A 157 13.36 -14.91 1.34
CA ARG A 157 13.76 -13.62 1.92
C ARG A 157 13.23 -12.41 1.12
N ASP A 158 13.11 -12.60 -0.20
CA ASP A 158 12.91 -11.51 -1.17
C ASP A 158 11.68 -11.75 -2.08
N GLY A 159 10.76 -12.62 -1.65
CA GLY A 159 9.57 -12.95 -2.45
C GLY A 159 8.42 -11.96 -2.24
N TYR A 160 7.62 -11.73 -3.29
CA TYR A 160 6.34 -10.99 -3.25
C TYR A 160 5.35 -11.50 -2.17
N ASN A 161 5.57 -12.73 -1.65
CA ASN A 161 4.81 -13.39 -0.58
C ASN A 161 5.71 -13.77 0.64
N SER A 162 6.70 -12.94 1.01
CA SER A 162 7.69 -13.20 2.08
C SER A 162 7.15 -13.04 3.51
N VAL A 163 5.87 -13.35 3.74
CA VAL A 163 5.27 -13.30 5.08
C VAL A 163 5.93 -14.35 5.97
N VAL A 164 6.47 -13.89 7.09
CA VAL A 164 7.08 -14.69 8.15
C VAL A 164 6.08 -14.83 9.30
N PHE A 165 5.92 -16.06 9.78
CA PHE A 165 5.21 -16.36 11.02
C PHE A 165 6.22 -16.34 12.16
N LEU A 166 6.05 -15.40 13.08
CA LEU A 166 6.84 -15.33 14.30
C LEU A 166 6.36 -16.37 15.30
N ALA A 167 7.19 -16.64 16.32
CA ALA A 167 6.90 -17.66 17.33
C ALA A 167 5.64 -17.35 18.17
N ASP A 168 5.28 -16.07 18.29
CA ASP A 168 4.08 -15.58 18.97
C ASP A 168 2.81 -15.63 18.09
N GLY A 169 2.93 -16.04 16.82
CA GLY A 169 1.85 -16.09 15.85
C GLY A 169 1.67 -14.82 15.02
N SER A 170 2.43 -13.75 15.32
CA SER A 170 2.41 -12.51 14.53
C SER A 170 2.98 -12.72 13.14
N LEU A 171 2.36 -12.06 12.15
CA LEU A 171 2.85 -12.03 10.76
C LEU A 171 3.72 -10.78 10.53
N THR A 172 4.82 -10.93 9.82
CA THR A 172 5.72 -9.82 9.48
C THR A 172 6.45 -10.09 8.17
N THR A 173 7.19 -9.11 7.66
CA THR A 173 8.30 -9.33 6.74
C THR A 173 9.62 -8.97 7.43
N PHE A 174 10.74 -9.34 6.82
CA PHE A 174 12.06 -8.91 7.27
C PHE A 174 12.64 -7.88 6.29
N VAL A 175 13.28 -6.87 6.86
CA VAL A 175 13.96 -5.82 6.11
C VAL A 175 15.45 -6.13 6.05
N GLY A 176 16.03 -6.15 4.85
CA GLY A 176 17.47 -6.30 4.66
C GLY A 176 18.25 -5.08 5.17
N LYS A 177 19.54 -5.27 5.47
CA LYS A 177 20.43 -4.16 5.80
C LYS A 177 20.58 -3.23 4.59
N GLN A 178 20.44 -1.93 4.80
CA GLN A 178 20.55 -0.90 3.77
C GLN A 178 21.53 0.18 4.22
N ASP A 179 22.17 0.83 3.26
CA ASP A 179 22.83 2.12 3.49
C ASP A 179 21.75 3.20 3.46
N MET A 180 21.70 4.01 4.52
CA MET A 180 20.64 5.00 4.70
C MET A 180 21.06 6.41 4.31
N THR A 181 22.29 6.58 3.81
CA THR A 181 22.89 7.86 3.45
C THR A 181 22.06 8.63 2.43
N GLU A 182 21.70 8.01 1.29
CA GLU A 182 20.94 8.70 0.24
C GLU A 182 19.55 9.12 0.73
N LYS A 183 18.84 8.22 1.43
CA LYS A 183 17.51 8.50 2.00
C LYS A 183 17.56 9.63 3.03
N ALA A 184 18.58 9.64 3.89
CA ALA A 184 18.77 10.71 4.87
C ALA A 184 19.09 12.04 4.17
N ASN A 185 19.94 12.03 3.14
CA ASN A 185 20.28 13.24 2.38
C ASN A 185 19.05 13.86 1.71
N SER A 186 18.15 13.06 1.12
CA SER A 186 16.89 13.57 0.54
C SER A 186 16.01 14.27 1.58
N ILE A 187 15.90 13.70 2.79
CA ILE A 187 15.16 14.32 3.89
C ILE A 187 15.82 15.63 4.35
N LEU A 188 17.16 15.65 4.42
CA LEU A 188 17.91 16.85 4.79
C LEU A 188 17.81 17.97 3.74
N GLN A 189 17.68 17.62 2.45
CA GLN A 189 17.39 18.60 1.40
C GLN A 189 16.01 19.24 1.59
N LEU A 190 14.98 18.43 1.89
CA LEU A 190 13.65 18.95 2.21
C LEU A 190 13.69 19.86 3.46
N LYS A 191 14.42 19.45 4.50
CA LYS A 191 14.63 20.26 5.69
C LYS A 191 15.32 21.59 5.37
N ALA A 192 16.37 21.58 4.55
CA ALA A 192 17.07 22.80 4.16
C ALA A 192 16.13 23.76 3.40
N TYR A 193 15.30 23.23 2.51
CA TYR A 193 14.28 24.02 1.83
C TYR A 193 13.22 24.58 2.79
N ALA A 194 12.78 23.79 3.78
CA ALA A 194 11.88 24.27 4.83
C ALA A 194 12.51 25.41 5.64
N ASP A 195 13.79 25.32 6.00
CA ASP A 195 14.52 26.38 6.70
C ASP A 195 14.58 27.69 5.88
N GLU A 196 14.82 27.59 4.56
CA GLU A 196 14.83 28.74 3.65
C GLU A 196 13.48 29.47 3.64
N LEU A 197 12.38 28.73 3.80
CA LEU A 197 11.02 29.24 3.90
C LEU A 197 10.64 29.65 5.34
N GLY A 198 11.53 29.49 6.32
CA GLY A 198 11.25 29.76 7.73
C GLY A 198 10.26 28.78 8.36
N ILE A 199 10.12 27.58 7.80
CA ILE A 199 9.21 26.51 8.25
C ILE A 199 9.97 25.59 9.21
N GLN A 200 9.38 25.31 10.37
CA GLN A 200 9.94 24.37 11.34
C GLN A 200 9.78 22.93 10.84
N PHE A 201 10.85 22.15 10.91
CA PHE A 201 10.89 20.77 10.40
C PHE A 201 11.09 19.75 11.53
N LEU A 202 10.22 18.73 11.58
CA LEU A 202 10.32 17.59 12.48
C LEU A 202 10.24 16.29 11.68
N TYR A 203 11.23 15.40 11.87
CA TYR A 203 11.15 14.03 11.40
C TYR A 203 10.65 13.10 12.52
N VAL A 204 9.56 12.36 12.28
CA VAL A 204 9.04 11.36 13.24
C VAL A 204 9.35 9.96 12.74
N GLN A 205 10.11 9.19 13.52
CA GLN A 205 10.37 7.77 13.26
C GLN A 205 9.33 6.92 13.98
N TYR A 206 8.49 6.23 13.21
CA TYR A 206 7.56 5.23 13.73
C TYR A 206 8.26 3.87 13.96
N PRO A 207 7.79 3.04 14.90
CA PRO A 207 8.34 1.70 15.12
C PRO A 207 8.04 0.76 13.95
N PHE A 208 8.98 -0.15 13.64
CA PHE A 208 8.65 -1.34 12.86
C PHE A 208 8.11 -2.43 13.79
N LYS A 209 7.38 -3.42 13.24
CA LYS A 209 6.77 -4.48 14.05
C LYS A 209 7.81 -5.30 14.83
N ILE A 210 8.99 -5.53 14.24
CA ILE A 210 10.15 -6.09 14.92
C ILE A 210 10.76 -5.01 15.83
N SER A 211 10.80 -5.25 17.13
CA SER A 211 11.51 -4.43 18.12
C SER A 211 13.01 -4.75 18.12
N GLU A 212 13.80 -3.86 18.73
CA GLU A 212 15.26 -4.06 18.85
C GLU A 212 15.62 -5.22 19.79
N ALA A 213 14.69 -5.63 20.67
CA ALA A 213 14.85 -6.75 21.60
C ALA A 213 14.47 -8.11 21.02
N ASP A 214 13.85 -8.15 19.83
CA ASP A 214 13.49 -9.40 19.16
C ASP A 214 14.74 -10.16 18.69
N PRO A 215 14.75 -11.50 18.77
CA PRO A 215 15.89 -12.31 18.33
C PRO A 215 16.19 -12.18 16.83
N GLU A 216 15.20 -11.81 16.03
CA GLU A 216 15.34 -11.55 14.60
C GLU A 216 16.10 -10.24 14.31
N SER A 217 16.10 -9.27 15.24
CA SER A 217 16.74 -7.96 15.02
C SER A 217 18.26 -8.07 14.92
N GLY A 218 18.84 -7.40 13.92
CA GLY A 218 20.26 -7.42 13.62
C GLY A 218 20.78 -8.74 13.02
N THR A 219 19.91 -9.74 12.81
CA THR A 219 20.27 -11.04 12.24
C THR A 219 19.49 -11.33 10.95
N LEU A 220 18.17 -11.41 11.06
CA LEU A 220 17.24 -11.64 9.96
C LEU A 220 16.63 -10.33 9.49
N ASP A 221 16.30 -9.45 10.43
CA ASP A 221 15.71 -8.14 10.21
C ASP A 221 16.65 -7.01 10.62
N PHE A 222 16.77 -5.98 9.77
CA PHE A 222 17.62 -4.82 9.99
C PHE A 222 16.84 -3.50 10.05
N SER A 223 15.51 -3.55 10.24
CA SER A 223 14.66 -2.36 10.25
C SER A 223 15.10 -1.34 11.32
N ASN A 224 15.41 -1.81 12.53
CA ASN A 224 15.88 -0.95 13.63
C ASN A 224 17.27 -0.36 13.36
N GLN A 225 18.19 -1.16 12.81
CA GLN A 225 19.55 -0.70 12.50
C GLN A 225 19.55 0.33 11.37
N ASN A 226 18.75 0.11 10.32
CA ASN A 226 18.52 1.07 9.26
C ASN A 226 17.87 2.36 9.81
N ALA A 227 16.88 2.24 10.70
CA ALA A 227 16.27 3.41 11.35
C ALA A 227 17.30 4.19 12.19
N ASN A 228 18.15 3.50 12.96
CA ASN A 228 19.18 4.12 13.79
C ASN A 228 20.20 4.89 12.92
N GLU A 229 20.72 4.26 11.85
CA GLU A 229 21.66 4.92 10.93
C GLU A 229 21.05 6.18 10.30
N LYS A 230 19.81 6.09 9.82
CA LYS A 230 19.08 7.25 9.27
C LYS A 230 18.92 8.35 10.32
N LEU A 231 18.48 8.02 11.53
CA LEU A 231 18.28 9.00 12.60
C LEU A 231 19.58 9.70 12.99
N ASP A 232 20.70 8.97 13.04
CA ASP A 232 22.01 9.53 13.35
C ASP A 232 22.47 10.51 12.26
N LEU A 233 22.27 10.16 10.98
CA LEU A 233 22.53 11.04 9.84
C LEU A 233 21.66 12.31 9.89
N LEU A 234 20.35 12.17 10.19
CA LEU A 234 19.44 13.30 10.30
C LEU A 234 19.82 14.24 11.45
N ARG A 235 20.16 13.70 12.62
CA ARG A 235 20.65 14.48 13.77
C ARG A 235 21.96 15.20 13.43
N ALA A 236 22.90 14.52 12.78
CA ALA A 236 24.17 15.11 12.34
C ALA A 236 23.95 16.24 11.32
N GLY A 237 22.93 16.12 10.47
CA GLY A 237 22.48 17.17 9.55
C GLY A 237 21.65 18.28 10.19
N GLY A 238 21.46 18.25 11.51
CA GLY A 238 20.74 19.29 12.27
C GLY A 238 19.22 19.24 12.13
N ALA A 239 18.63 18.12 11.70
CA ALA A 239 17.19 17.94 11.74
C ALA A 239 16.73 17.59 13.17
N GLN A 240 15.58 18.14 13.60
CA GLN A 240 14.91 17.66 14.79
C GLN A 240 14.26 16.30 14.50
N VAL A 241 14.45 15.34 15.41
CA VAL A 241 13.91 14.00 15.26
C VAL A 241 13.18 13.56 16.53
N LEU A 242 12.00 12.97 16.36
CA LEU A 242 11.28 12.26 17.40
C LEU A 242 11.30 10.76 17.05
N ASP A 243 11.90 9.95 17.91
CA ASP A 243 11.88 8.50 17.78
C ASP A 243 10.80 7.89 18.67
N LEU A 244 9.70 7.45 18.06
CA LEU A 244 8.58 6.87 18.81
C LEU A 244 8.97 5.54 19.47
N ARG A 245 10.03 4.85 19.01
CA ARG A 245 10.54 3.64 19.69
C ARG A 245 11.11 3.98 21.07
N GLN A 246 11.82 5.10 21.17
CA GLN A 246 12.35 5.60 22.44
C GLN A 246 11.23 6.09 23.35
N ALA A 247 10.31 6.91 22.81
CA ALA A 247 9.16 7.40 23.57
C ALA A 247 8.29 6.25 24.12
N TRP A 248 8.14 5.16 23.34
CA TRP A 248 7.44 3.97 23.77
C TRP A 248 8.13 3.29 24.97
N ALA A 249 9.45 3.08 24.87
CA ALA A 249 10.25 2.47 25.94
C ALA A 249 10.24 3.29 27.23
N GLU A 250 10.08 4.61 27.14
CA GLU A 250 9.98 5.52 28.29
C GLU A 250 8.58 5.52 28.93
N SER A 251 7.54 5.13 28.18
CA SER A 251 6.13 5.19 28.60
C SER A 251 5.60 3.96 29.36
N GLY A 252 6.34 2.83 29.39
CA GLY A 252 5.84 1.58 29.99
C GLY A 252 6.82 0.40 29.96
N ASP A 253 6.31 -0.83 30.13
CA ASP A 253 7.09 -2.08 30.08
C ASP A 253 7.73 -2.24 28.70
N GLY A 254 9.03 -1.97 28.58
CA GLY A 254 9.82 -2.10 27.36
C GLY A 254 10.00 -3.55 26.86
N SER A 255 9.08 -4.46 27.22
CA SER A 255 9.08 -5.84 26.78
C SER A 255 8.62 -5.96 25.33
N THR A 256 9.18 -6.95 24.63
CA THR A 256 8.82 -7.30 23.25
C THR A 256 7.32 -7.61 23.12
N ALA A 257 6.71 -8.22 24.13
CA ALA A 257 5.28 -8.53 24.14
C ALA A 257 4.41 -7.26 24.11
N TYR A 258 4.82 -6.22 24.84
CA TYR A 258 4.14 -4.93 24.83
C TYR A 258 4.29 -4.25 23.46
N HIS A 259 5.47 -4.29 22.84
CA HIS A 259 5.69 -3.77 21.48
C HIS A 259 4.82 -4.49 20.44
N ARG A 260 4.75 -5.83 20.48
CA ARG A 260 3.92 -6.62 19.55
C ARG A 260 2.44 -6.27 19.67
N SER A 261 1.95 -6.01 20.88
CA SER A 261 0.55 -5.63 21.12
C SER A 261 0.15 -4.29 20.47
N ALA A 262 1.13 -3.44 20.13
CA ALA A 262 0.90 -2.18 19.44
C ALA A 262 0.49 -2.37 17.97
N PHE A 263 0.61 -3.59 17.42
CA PHE A 263 0.33 -3.92 16.03
C PHE A 263 -0.81 -4.93 15.89
N TYR A 264 -1.44 -4.93 14.71
CA TYR A 264 -2.31 -6.04 14.30
C TYR A 264 -1.47 -7.29 14.08
N VAL A 265 -1.96 -8.48 14.41
CA VAL A 265 -1.26 -9.76 14.23
C VAL A 265 -1.03 -10.05 12.74
N THR A 266 -2.04 -9.79 11.92
CA THR A 266 -2.13 -10.14 10.49
C THR A 266 -1.82 -8.99 9.55
N ASP A 267 -1.52 -7.79 10.05
CA ASP A 267 -1.11 -6.63 9.26
C ASP A 267 0.27 -6.08 9.69
N HIS A 268 0.85 -5.18 8.91
CA HIS A 268 2.10 -4.50 9.24
C HIS A 268 1.89 -3.19 9.99
N HIS A 269 0.69 -2.61 9.90
CA HIS A 269 0.34 -1.39 10.60
C HIS A 269 0.11 -1.63 12.09
N TRP A 270 0.33 -0.57 12.85
CA TRP A 270 -0.08 -0.51 14.24
C TRP A 270 -1.61 -0.51 14.38
N ARG A 271 -2.10 -0.70 15.61
CA ARG A 271 -3.52 -0.56 15.94
C ARG A 271 -3.94 0.90 16.01
N ALA A 272 -5.24 1.19 15.88
CA ALA A 272 -5.77 2.55 15.94
C ALA A 272 -5.50 3.22 17.31
N GLU A 273 -5.55 2.44 18.38
CA GLU A 273 -5.25 2.85 19.75
C GLU A 273 -3.79 3.30 19.90
N THR A 274 -2.87 2.57 19.26
CA THR A 274 -1.46 2.94 19.15
C THR A 274 -1.30 4.26 18.40
N GLY A 275 -2.09 4.46 17.34
CA GLY A 275 -2.14 5.72 16.60
C GLY A 275 -2.58 6.91 17.47
N LEU A 276 -3.57 6.74 18.34
CA LEU A 276 -4.00 7.79 19.27
C LEU A 276 -2.87 8.17 20.25
N TRP A 277 -2.20 7.18 20.83
CA TRP A 277 -1.02 7.41 21.68
C TRP A 277 0.09 8.14 20.92
N ALA A 278 0.37 7.74 19.68
CA ALA A 278 1.44 8.33 18.87
C ALA A 278 1.11 9.79 18.54
N ALA A 279 -0.13 10.09 18.19
CA ALA A 279 -0.59 11.45 17.93
C ALA A 279 -0.40 12.36 19.15
N GLY A 280 -0.77 11.88 20.35
CA GLY A 280 -0.54 12.63 21.60
C GLY A 280 0.94 12.83 21.92
N THR A 281 1.77 11.81 21.68
CA THR A 281 3.22 11.88 21.86
C THR A 281 3.87 12.90 20.92
N ILE A 282 3.48 12.89 19.64
CA ILE A 282 3.94 13.86 18.63
C ILE A 282 3.47 15.26 19.02
N ALA A 283 2.20 15.44 19.37
CA ALA A 283 1.66 16.74 19.77
C ALA A 283 2.38 17.33 20.99
N LYS A 284 2.68 16.48 21.99
CA LYS A 284 3.48 16.87 23.15
C LYS A 284 4.87 17.33 22.73
N TYR A 285 5.56 16.55 21.90
CA TYR A 285 6.89 16.94 21.39
C TYR A 285 6.83 18.27 20.63
N VAL A 286 5.78 18.48 19.84
CA VAL A 286 5.54 19.73 19.10
C VAL A 286 5.38 20.91 20.06
N ASN A 287 4.58 20.79 21.10
CA ASN A 287 4.43 21.84 22.11
C ASN A 287 5.73 22.13 22.88
N ASP A 288 6.53 21.10 23.17
CA ASP A 288 7.74 21.24 23.99
C ASP A 288 8.92 21.84 23.21
N ASN A 289 9.03 21.53 21.91
CA ASN A 289 10.22 21.85 21.10
C ASN A 289 9.95 22.89 20.00
N PHE A 290 8.69 23.22 19.76
CA PHE A 290 8.25 24.19 18.77
C PHE A 290 7.24 25.15 19.38
N ALA A 291 6.79 26.15 18.61
CA ALA A 291 5.76 27.08 19.05
C ALA A 291 4.34 26.46 18.97
N GLY A 292 4.22 25.17 19.31
CA GLY A 292 2.96 24.45 19.31
C GLY A 292 2.05 24.89 20.45
N GLN A 293 0.74 24.98 20.17
CA GLN A 293 -0.30 25.23 21.16
C GLN A 293 -1.41 24.18 21.04
N ILE A 294 -1.01 22.92 20.84
CA ILE A 294 -1.93 21.81 20.66
C ILE A 294 -2.52 21.44 22.03
N ASP A 295 -3.84 21.42 22.16
CA ASP A 295 -4.51 20.93 23.36
C ASP A 295 -4.26 19.42 23.51
N LEU A 296 -3.37 19.03 24.41
CA LEU A 296 -3.02 17.62 24.61
C LEU A 296 -4.18 16.81 25.20
N SER A 297 -5.16 17.46 25.83
CA SER A 297 -6.30 16.75 26.40
C SER A 297 -7.14 16.08 25.33
N VAL A 298 -7.02 16.45 24.04
CA VAL A 298 -7.75 15.79 22.95
C VAL A 298 -7.18 14.42 22.59
N PHE A 299 -6.05 14.00 23.14
CA PHE A 299 -5.46 12.67 22.90
C PHE A 299 -5.67 11.69 24.07
N GLU A 300 -6.38 12.12 25.12
CA GLU A 300 -6.65 11.27 26.28
C GLU A 300 -7.61 10.12 25.90
N PRO A 301 -7.26 8.84 26.16
CA PRO A 301 -8.06 7.70 25.75
C PRO A 301 -9.51 7.72 26.26
N ASP A 302 -9.77 8.25 27.46
CA ASP A 302 -11.12 8.28 28.06
C ASP A 302 -12.10 9.20 27.31
N ARG A 303 -11.59 10.13 26.50
CA ARG A 303 -12.36 11.00 25.62
C ARG A 303 -12.74 10.34 24.29
N TYR A 304 -12.34 9.10 24.07
CA TYR A 304 -12.67 8.32 22.87
C TYR A 304 -13.60 7.16 23.20
N GLN A 305 -14.37 6.77 22.19
CA GLN A 305 -15.16 5.55 22.13
C GLN A 305 -14.38 4.50 21.34
N TYR A 306 -14.45 3.25 21.80
CA TYR A 306 -13.75 2.10 21.23
C TYR A 306 -14.79 1.04 20.93
N ASP A 307 -15.17 0.91 19.67
CA ASP A 307 -16.10 -0.11 19.24
C ASP A 307 -15.30 -1.26 18.63
N VAL A 308 -15.34 -2.41 19.30
CA VAL A 308 -14.59 -3.62 18.91
C VAL A 308 -15.46 -4.48 18.00
N TYR A 309 -14.95 -4.75 16.81
CA TYR A 309 -15.52 -5.67 15.85
C TYR A 309 -14.73 -6.98 15.89
N GLU A 310 -15.31 -7.99 16.53
CA GLU A 310 -14.64 -9.26 16.77
C GLU A 310 -14.40 -10.03 15.46
N SER A 311 -13.18 -10.56 15.29
CA SER A 311 -12.80 -11.42 14.15
C SER A 311 -13.15 -10.85 12.77
N LEU A 312 -13.10 -9.53 12.62
CA LEU A 312 -13.49 -8.84 11.40
C LEU A 312 -12.32 -8.57 10.46
N PHE A 313 -11.12 -8.32 11.00
CA PHE A 313 -10.02 -7.81 10.20
C PHE A 313 -9.03 -8.89 9.83
N LEU A 314 -8.84 -9.09 8.51
CA LEU A 314 -7.73 -9.86 7.98
C LEU A 314 -6.77 -8.90 7.27
N GLY A 315 -5.69 -8.58 7.97
CA GLY A 315 -4.64 -7.69 7.48
C GLY A 315 -3.96 -8.17 6.21
N SER A 316 -3.19 -7.30 5.59
CA SER A 316 -2.54 -7.51 4.29
C SER A 316 -1.67 -8.77 4.28
N TYR A 317 -0.93 -9.03 5.36
CA TYR A 317 -0.16 -10.26 5.50
C TYR A 317 -1.04 -11.49 5.74
N GLY A 318 -2.16 -11.34 6.47
CA GLY A 318 -3.17 -12.38 6.62
C GLY A 318 -3.83 -12.77 5.29
N ARG A 319 -4.12 -11.79 4.42
CA ARG A 319 -4.66 -12.03 3.08
C ARG A 319 -3.66 -12.77 2.20
N GLN A 320 -2.37 -12.40 2.28
CA GLN A 320 -1.28 -13.12 1.59
C GLN A 320 -1.10 -14.55 2.12
N ALA A 321 -1.16 -14.73 3.45
CA ALA A 321 -1.09 -16.05 4.10
C ALA A 321 -2.36 -16.90 3.87
N THR A 322 -3.47 -16.25 3.52
CA THR A 322 -4.82 -16.79 3.38
C THR A 322 -5.44 -17.26 4.71
N LEU A 323 -6.77 -17.43 4.73
CA LEU A 323 -7.54 -17.98 5.85
C LEU A 323 -7.10 -19.41 6.28
N THR A 324 -6.26 -20.07 5.46
CA THR A 324 -5.71 -21.39 5.79
C THR A 324 -4.68 -21.31 6.93
N LEU A 325 -4.02 -20.17 7.11
CA LEU A 325 -2.89 -20.00 8.04
C LEU A 325 -3.04 -18.81 8.97
N ALA A 326 -3.82 -17.80 8.55
CA ALA A 326 -4.13 -16.64 9.35
C ALA A 326 -5.61 -16.64 9.71
N THR A 327 -5.92 -16.31 10.96
CA THR A 327 -7.30 -16.10 11.40
C THR A 327 -7.55 -14.59 11.43
N PRO A 328 -8.72 -14.12 11.00
CA PRO A 328 -9.13 -12.75 11.22
C PRO A 328 -9.01 -12.36 12.69
N GLU A 329 -8.61 -11.13 12.95
CA GLU A 329 -8.47 -10.57 14.28
C GLU A 329 -9.48 -9.45 14.53
N ASP A 330 -9.53 -8.98 15.78
CA ASP A 330 -10.43 -7.90 16.16
C ASP A 330 -9.97 -6.57 15.56
N PHE A 331 -10.94 -5.76 15.16
CA PHE A 331 -10.72 -4.41 14.68
C PHE A 331 -11.40 -3.42 15.62
N THR A 332 -10.66 -2.41 16.08
CA THR A 332 -11.21 -1.38 16.96
C THR A 332 -11.41 -0.10 16.16
N LEU A 333 -12.66 0.35 16.07
CA LEU A 333 -12.97 1.69 15.61
C LEU A 333 -12.79 2.68 16.79
N VAL A 334 -11.92 3.67 16.61
CA VAL A 334 -11.59 4.68 17.63
C VAL A 334 -12.08 6.04 17.16
N TYR A 335 -13.02 6.65 17.89
CA TYR A 335 -13.59 7.94 17.53
C TYR A 335 -13.90 8.81 18.76
N PRO A 336 -13.80 10.14 18.64
CA PRO A 336 -13.92 11.03 19.79
C PRO A 336 -15.37 11.10 20.30
N LYS A 337 -15.52 11.24 21.62
CA LYS A 337 -16.80 11.52 22.31
C LYS A 337 -17.11 13.01 22.41
N PHE A 338 -16.28 13.85 21.81
CA PHE A 338 -16.41 15.30 21.78
C PHE A 338 -16.67 15.77 20.35
N GLU A 339 -17.24 16.95 20.20
CA GLU A 339 -17.51 17.53 18.89
C GLU A 339 -16.22 17.75 18.11
N THR A 340 -16.20 17.22 16.89
CA THR A 340 -15.14 17.48 15.91
C THR A 340 -15.73 18.22 14.73
N SER A 341 -14.99 19.17 14.19
CA SER A 341 -15.33 19.85 12.95
C SER A 341 -14.11 19.84 12.04
N PHE A 342 -14.30 19.42 10.80
CA PHE A 342 -13.30 19.52 9.76
C PHE A 342 -13.75 20.58 8.77
N SER A 343 -12.95 21.64 8.63
CA SER A 343 -13.11 22.60 7.53
C SER A 343 -12.09 22.23 6.48
N PHE A 344 -12.55 21.70 5.34
CA PHE A 344 -11.67 21.59 4.17
C PHE A 344 -11.92 22.81 3.30
N PRO A 345 -11.04 23.82 3.32
CA PRO A 345 -11.09 24.83 2.29
C PRO A 345 -10.83 24.09 0.97
N LEU A 346 -11.80 24.09 0.06
CA LEU A 346 -11.54 23.73 -1.33
C LEU A 346 -10.32 24.53 -1.78
N LEU A 347 -9.23 23.83 -2.09
CA LEU A 347 -7.99 24.48 -2.50
C LEU A 347 -8.30 25.34 -3.73
N ASN A 348 -8.28 26.66 -3.55
CA ASN A 348 -8.30 27.63 -4.65
C ASN A 348 -6.95 27.59 -5.37
N ALA A 349 -6.62 26.46 -5.98
CA ALA A 349 -5.36 26.26 -6.71
C ALA A 349 -5.45 26.67 -8.19
N VAL A 350 -6.61 27.12 -8.66
CA VAL A 350 -6.74 27.60 -10.03
C VAL A 350 -6.45 29.09 -10.10
N GLN A 351 -5.30 29.47 -10.65
CA GLN A 351 -5.10 30.85 -11.10
C GLN A 351 -6.17 31.18 -12.14
N GLN A 352 -7.10 32.09 -11.80
CA GLN A 352 -8.22 32.51 -12.65
C GLN A 352 -7.80 32.90 -14.08
N ALA A 353 -6.54 33.30 -14.27
CA ALA A 353 -5.97 33.70 -15.54
C ALA A 353 -5.91 32.59 -16.62
N GLY A 354 -6.07 31.31 -16.24
CA GLY A 354 -6.02 30.17 -17.16
C GLY A 354 -7.38 29.54 -17.53
N LEU A 355 -8.49 30.03 -16.98
CA LEU A 355 -9.81 29.41 -17.12
C LEU A 355 -10.58 29.92 -18.34
N THR A 356 -11.32 29.03 -19.01
CA THR A 356 -12.33 29.41 -20.01
C THR A 356 -13.53 30.11 -19.35
N GLU A 357 -14.32 30.86 -20.12
CA GLU A 357 -15.51 31.56 -19.59
C GLU A 357 -16.52 30.60 -18.92
N GLU A 358 -16.67 29.38 -19.46
CA GLU A 358 -17.55 28.34 -18.89
C GLU A 358 -17.01 27.84 -17.54
N GLN A 359 -15.71 27.59 -17.44
CA GLN A 359 -15.06 27.19 -16.19
C GLN A 359 -15.09 28.30 -15.14
N GLN A 360 -15.02 29.58 -15.55
CA GLN A 360 -15.18 30.71 -14.64
C GLN A 360 -16.61 30.79 -14.07
N GLN A 361 -17.64 30.51 -14.87
CA GLN A 361 -19.02 30.44 -14.40
C GLN A 361 -19.27 29.26 -13.45
N GLU A 362 -18.69 28.10 -13.75
CA GLU A 362 -18.77 26.93 -12.88
C GLU A 362 -18.09 27.19 -11.53
N MET A 363 -16.89 27.81 -11.54
CA MET A 363 -16.19 28.24 -10.33
C MET A 363 -16.98 29.25 -9.51
N GLN A 364 -17.63 30.25 -10.14
CA GLN A 364 -18.49 31.20 -9.42
C GLN A 364 -19.69 30.50 -8.75
N THR A 365 -20.30 29.53 -9.44
CA THR A 365 -21.41 28.74 -8.90
C THR A 365 -20.96 27.87 -7.71
N LEU A 366 -19.76 27.29 -7.80
CA LEU A 366 -19.12 26.55 -6.70
C LEU A 366 -18.79 27.46 -5.52
N GLU A 367 -18.22 28.64 -5.76
CA GLU A 367 -17.92 29.63 -4.72
C GLU A 367 -19.18 30.09 -3.98
N GLU A 368 -20.30 30.28 -4.69
CA GLU A 368 -21.60 30.60 -4.08
C GLU A 368 -22.11 29.44 -3.23
N LYS A 369 -22.05 28.19 -3.71
CA LYS A 369 -22.42 27.01 -2.92
C LYS A 369 -21.53 26.82 -1.69
N VAL A 370 -20.22 27.04 -1.81
CA VAL A 370 -19.28 26.97 -0.68
C VAL A 370 -19.59 28.04 0.36
N ARG A 371 -19.98 29.24 -0.09
CA ARG A 371 -20.41 30.33 0.78
C ARG A 371 -21.75 30.04 1.45
N GLU A 372 -22.68 29.37 0.77
CA GLU A 372 -23.93 28.88 1.37
C GLU A 372 -23.69 27.77 2.40
N LEU A 373 -22.66 26.94 2.20
CA LEU A 373 -22.25 25.87 3.12
C LEU A 373 -21.42 26.37 4.31
N ASP A 374 -21.01 27.64 4.32
CA ASP A 374 -20.17 28.27 5.36
C ASP A 374 -18.90 27.45 5.69
N GLY A 375 -18.31 26.79 4.68
CA GLY A 375 -17.13 25.92 4.86
C GLY A 375 -17.37 24.63 5.65
N SER A 376 -18.63 24.36 6.04
CA SER A 376 -19.02 23.15 6.74
C SER A 376 -19.63 22.13 5.76
N PHE A 377 -19.07 20.93 5.75
CA PHE A 377 -19.81 19.77 5.26
C PHE A 377 -19.75 18.70 6.34
N GLU A 378 -20.88 18.04 6.57
CA GLU A 378 -20.93 16.90 7.47
C GLU A 378 -20.38 15.69 6.72
N MET A 379 -19.22 15.19 7.15
CA MET A 379 -18.77 13.86 6.78
C MET A 379 -19.60 12.85 7.57
N PHE A 380 -20.49 12.14 6.88
CA PHE A 380 -21.14 10.96 7.43
C PHE A 380 -20.30 9.74 7.10
N PHE A 381 -19.75 9.09 8.12
CA PHE A 381 -19.27 7.73 7.95
C PHE A 381 -20.49 6.83 7.82
N ASP A 382 -20.66 6.21 6.65
CA ASP A 382 -21.71 5.22 6.44
C ASP A 382 -21.34 3.91 7.16
N TYR A 383 -21.74 3.85 8.43
CA TYR A 383 -21.55 2.67 9.27
C TYR A 383 -22.47 1.50 8.86
N SER A 384 -23.34 1.64 7.86
CA SER A 384 -24.23 0.55 7.42
C SER A 384 -23.46 -0.63 6.83
N MET A 385 -22.22 -0.41 6.40
CA MET A 385 -21.26 -1.42 5.94
C MET A 385 -20.56 -2.14 7.11
N LEU A 386 -20.47 -1.52 8.29
CA LEU A 386 -19.92 -2.11 9.52
C LEU A 386 -21.03 -2.83 10.30
N LYS A 387 -21.56 -3.92 9.75
CA LYS A 387 -22.45 -4.79 10.54
C LYS A 387 -21.61 -5.71 11.38
N SER A 388 -21.92 -5.83 12.68
CA SER A 388 -21.38 -6.91 13.50
C SER A 388 -21.85 -8.24 12.88
N GLY A 389 -20.92 -8.98 12.29
CA GLY A 389 -21.20 -10.22 11.59
C GLY A 389 -19.96 -11.11 11.57
N ASP A 390 -20.17 -12.42 11.69
CA ASP A 390 -19.11 -13.40 11.52
C ASP A 390 -18.93 -13.68 10.02
N TYR A 391 -18.34 -12.70 9.31
CA TYR A 391 -18.21 -12.69 7.85
C TYR A 391 -17.45 -13.89 7.30
N TYR A 392 -16.59 -14.51 8.11
CA TYR A 392 -15.75 -15.62 7.66
C TYR A 392 -16.36 -17.00 7.93
N ASN A 393 -17.19 -17.14 8.98
CA ASN A 393 -17.81 -18.42 9.33
C ASN A 393 -19.28 -18.56 8.92
N THR A 394 -20.03 -17.45 8.73
CA THR A 394 -21.50 -17.53 8.55
C THR A 394 -22.01 -17.32 7.12
N ASP A 395 -21.23 -16.74 6.21
CA ASP A 395 -21.68 -16.53 4.82
C ASP A 395 -20.57 -16.80 3.77
N PRO A 396 -20.63 -17.92 3.03
CA PRO A 396 -19.62 -18.29 2.04
C PRO A 396 -19.46 -17.29 0.89
N GLY A 397 -20.50 -16.48 0.60
CA GLY A 397 -20.50 -15.50 -0.49
C GLY A 397 -19.88 -14.14 -0.15
N LEU A 398 -19.83 -13.80 1.14
CA LEU A 398 -19.30 -12.52 1.67
C LEU A 398 -17.83 -12.61 2.13
N ARG A 399 -17.18 -13.77 1.97
CA ARG A 399 -15.78 -14.07 2.40
C ARG A 399 -14.68 -13.15 1.86
N TRP A 400 -15.04 -12.17 1.06
CA TRP A 400 -14.13 -11.46 0.16
C TRP A 400 -14.43 -9.95 0.06
N LEU A 401 -15.42 -9.43 0.80
CA LEU A 401 -15.83 -8.03 0.73
C LEU A 401 -15.22 -7.19 1.89
N TRP A 402 -14.34 -6.23 1.53
CA TRP A 402 -13.95 -4.96 2.20
C TRP A 402 -12.86 -4.89 3.28
N LEU A 403 -11.86 -4.02 3.02
CA LEU A 403 -11.60 -2.70 3.66
C LEU A 403 -10.41 -2.01 2.93
N CYS A 404 -10.65 -0.84 2.32
CA CYS A 404 -9.65 0.20 2.03
C CYS A 404 -9.95 1.40 2.93
#